data_AF-A0A2S9GFM4-F1
#
_entry.id   AF-A0A2S9GFM4-F1
#
_cell.length_a   1.000
_cell.length_b   1.000
_cell.length_c   1.000
_cell.angle_alpha   90.00
_cell.angle_beta   90.00
_cell.angle_gamma   90.00
#
_symmetry.space_group_name_H-M   'P 1'
#
loop_
_entity.id
_entity.type
_entity.pdbx_description
1 polymer ?
#
loop_
_entity_poly.entity_id
_entity_poly.type
_entity_poly.pdbx_seq_one_letter_code
_entity_poly.pdbx_strand_id
1 'polypeptide(L)'
;GGRLMELPLDGSAPRILVDNLPSPNAMEVGPDGLLYYPLMTANEIWRVHPDGGEPQRVAADLGVPDAVKFDADGFIVSTQVASG
;
A
#
# COMPACT_ATOMS: atom_id res chain seq x y z
N GLY A 1 4.42 2.23 -14.57
CA GLY A 1 4.49 2.29 -13.10
C GLY A 1 4.38 0.89 -12.52
N GLY A 2 4.54 0.76 -11.21
CA GLY A 2 4.24 -0.46 -10.48
C GLY A 2 2.73 -0.75 -10.42
N ARG A 3 2.38 -1.89 -9.83
CA ARG A 3 0.99 -2.38 -9.74
C ARG A 3 0.76 -3.08 -8.41
N LEU A 4 -0.46 -2.98 -7.90
CA LEU A 4 -1.00 -3.91 -6.92
C LEU A 4 -1.76 -5.00 -7.68
N MET A 5 -1.43 -6.25 -7.40
CA MET A 5 -1.97 -7.41 -8.09
C MET A 5 -2.37 -8.48 -7.11
N GLU A 6 -3.52 -9.09 -7.37
CA GLU A 6 -3.98 -10.30 -6.72
C GLU A 6 -3.63 -11.49 -7.61
N LEU A 7 -2.94 -12.47 -7.05
CA LEU A 7 -2.54 -13.70 -7.75
C LEU A 7 -3.32 -14.87 -7.15
N PRO A 8 -4.28 -15.46 -7.89
CA PRO A 8 -4.97 -16.66 -7.45
C PRO A 8 -4.00 -17.83 -7.24
N LEU A 9 -4.15 -18.55 -6.12
CA LEU A 9 -3.29 -19.70 -5.78
C LEU A 9 -3.55 -20.93 -6.67
N ASP A 10 -4.69 -20.96 -7.36
CA ASP A 10 -5.02 -22.00 -8.35
C ASP A 10 -4.32 -21.78 -9.70
N GLY A 11 -3.54 -20.70 -9.84
CA GLY A 11 -2.80 -20.37 -11.06
C GLY A 11 -3.66 -19.72 -12.14
N SER A 12 -4.91 -19.37 -11.85
CA SER A 12 -5.73 -18.57 -12.75
C SER A 12 -5.17 -17.14 -12.93
N ALA A 13 -5.74 -16.40 -13.89
CA ALA A 13 -5.19 -15.12 -14.31
C ALA A 13 -5.14 -14.10 -13.16
N PRO A 14 -4.00 -13.40 -12.94
CA PRO A 14 -3.92 -12.36 -11.93
C PRO A 14 -4.87 -11.19 -12.21
N ARG A 15 -5.40 -10.60 -11.15
CA ARG A 15 -6.23 -9.39 -11.22
C ARG A 15 -5.40 -8.17 -10.83
N ILE A 16 -5.49 -7.09 -11.61
CA ILE A 16 -4.88 -5.81 -11.26
C ILE A 16 -5.86 -5.03 -10.38
N LEU A 17 -5.43 -4.61 -9.19
CA LEU A 17 -6.21 -3.78 -8.29
C LEU A 17 -6.00 -2.30 -8.57
N VAL A 18 -4.73 -1.91 -8.69
CA VAL A 18 -4.32 -0.53 -8.96
C VAL A 18 -3.09 -0.59 -9.85
N ASP A 19 -3.05 0.24 -10.88
CA ASP A 19 -1.94 0.34 -11.81
C ASP A 19 -1.26 1.71 -11.75
N ASN A 20 -0.22 1.86 -12.58
CA ASN A 20 0.51 3.12 -12.74
C ASN A 20 1.06 3.72 -11.44
N LEU A 21 1.33 2.88 -10.44
CA LEU A 21 1.78 3.33 -9.13
C LEU A 21 3.26 3.78 -9.17
N PRO A 22 3.60 4.91 -8.52
CA PRO A 22 4.98 5.37 -8.38
C PRO A 22 5.70 4.59 -7.27
N SER A 23 6.47 3.58 -7.68
CA SER A 23 7.31 2.76 -6.79
C SER A 23 6.57 2.19 -5.57
N PRO A 24 5.51 1.37 -5.77
CA PRO A 24 4.83 0.70 -4.67
C PRO A 24 5.76 -0.32 -4.00
N ASN A 25 5.64 -0.46 -2.68
CA ASN A 25 6.46 -1.40 -1.90
C ASN A 25 5.63 -2.13 -0.83
N ALA A 26 6.24 -2.57 0.28
CA ALA A 26 5.69 -3.52 1.22
C ALA A 26 4.33 -3.10 1.81
N MET A 27 3.28 -3.78 1.35
CA MET A 27 1.87 -3.57 1.71
C MET A 27 1.44 -4.47 2.89
N GLU A 28 0.33 -4.11 3.53
CA GLU A 28 -0.29 -4.91 4.59
C GLU A 28 -1.82 -4.68 4.64
N VAL A 29 -2.57 -5.72 4.99
CA VAL A 29 -4.01 -5.58 5.27
C VAL A 29 -4.16 -5.01 6.68
N GLY A 30 -4.80 -3.85 6.78
CA GLY A 30 -5.05 -3.19 8.06
C GLY A 30 -6.14 -3.88 8.89
N PRO A 31 -6.31 -3.47 10.16
CA PRO A 31 -7.35 -4.01 11.05
C PRO A 31 -8.79 -3.73 10.58
N ASP A 32 -8.95 -2.78 9.64
CA ASP A 32 -10.22 -2.45 8.99
C ASP A 32 -10.49 -3.28 7.71
N GLY A 33 -9.59 -4.20 7.35
CA GLY A 33 -9.71 -5.05 6.16
C GLY A 33 -9.30 -4.38 4.85
N LEU A 34 -8.82 -3.13 4.87
CA LEU A 34 -8.30 -2.46 3.67
C LEU A 34 -6.83 -2.82 3.44
N LEU A 35 -6.39 -2.85 2.18
CA LEU A 35 -4.99 -3.07 1.82
C LEU A 35 -4.26 -1.73 1.79
N TYR A 36 -3.32 -1.53 2.72
CA TYR A 36 -2.47 -0.34 2.81
C TYR A 36 -1.13 -0.58 2.12
N TYR A 37 -0.65 0.42 1.39
CA TYR A 37 0.59 0.32 0.64
C TYR A 37 1.31 1.68 0.57
N PRO A 38 2.63 1.70 0.76
CA PRO A 38 3.41 2.91 0.57
C PRO A 38 3.77 3.11 -0.91
N LEU A 39 3.85 4.37 -1.32
CA LEU A 39 4.35 4.81 -2.62
C LEU A 39 5.63 5.61 -2.41
N MET A 40 6.77 4.93 -2.58
CA MET A 40 8.08 5.45 -2.17
C MET A 40 8.42 6.78 -2.85
N THR A 41 8.21 6.88 -4.17
CA THR A 41 8.57 8.09 -4.92
C THR A 41 7.48 9.16 -4.90
N ALA A 42 6.30 8.84 -4.38
CA ALA A 42 5.25 9.83 -4.12
C ALA A 42 5.30 10.40 -2.71
N ASN A 43 6.09 9.80 -1.80
CA ASN A 43 6.15 10.20 -0.40
C ASN A 43 4.80 10.10 0.33
N GLU A 44 4.03 9.04 0.01
CA GLU A 44 2.65 8.87 0.47
C GLU A 44 2.35 7.42 0.90
N ILE A 45 1.34 7.27 1.76
CA ILE A 45 0.72 5.98 2.08
C ILE A 45 -0.74 6.03 1.61
N TRP A 46 -1.16 4.97 0.92
CA TRP A 46 -2.49 4.82 0.36
C TRP A 46 -3.13 3.53 0.84
N ARG A 47 -4.45 3.42 0.65
CA ARG A 47 -5.21 2.19 0.89
C ARG A 47 -6.26 1.96 -0.19
N VAL A 48 -6.63 0.70 -0.41
CA VAL A 48 -7.71 0.31 -1.31
C VAL A 48 -8.44 -0.90 -0.73
N HIS A 49 -9.73 -1.07 -1.05
CA HIS A 49 -10.44 -2.30 -0.68
C HIS A 49 -9.88 -3.49 -1.48
N PRO A 50 -9.71 -4.68 -0.89
CA PRO A 50 -9.18 -5.85 -1.60
C PRO A 50 -10.00 -6.26 -2.82
N ASP A 51 -11.31 -6.07 -2.79
CA ASP A 51 -12.19 -6.31 -3.95
C ASP A 51 -12.05 -5.24 -5.06
N GLY A 52 -11.24 -4.20 -4.84
CA GLY A 52 -11.06 -3.06 -5.74
C GLY A 52 -11.91 -1.85 -5.34
N GLY A 53 -11.91 -0.83 -6.20
CA GLY A 53 -12.54 0.47 -5.93
C GLY A 53 -11.53 1.61 -5.91
N GLU A 54 -11.99 2.81 -5.62
CA GLU A 54 -11.16 4.02 -5.64
C GLU A 54 -10.14 4.01 -4.48
N PRO A 55 -8.83 4.05 -4.78
CA PRO A 55 -7.80 4.17 -3.74
C PRO A 55 -7.89 5.50 -2.99
N GLN A 56 -7.54 5.48 -1.71
CA GLN A 56 -7.60 6.63 -0.82
C GLN A 56 -6.22 6.91 -0.23
N ARG A 57 -5.80 8.19 -0.27
CA ARG A 57 -4.57 8.62 0.40
C ARG A 57 -4.81 8.72 1.90
N VAL A 58 -3.90 8.15 2.67
CA VAL A 58 -3.95 8.09 4.14
C VAL A 58 -2.98 9.10 4.74
N ALA A 59 -1.77 9.18 4.20
CA ALA A 59 -0.73 10.10 4.63
C ALA A 59 0.10 10.60 3.44
N ALA A 60 0.71 11.78 3.59
CA ALA A 60 1.57 12.42 2.63
C ALA A 60 2.76 13.08 3.36
N ASP A 61 3.66 13.68 2.58
CA ASP A 61 4.84 14.41 3.09
C ASP A 61 5.76 13.52 3.94
N LEU A 62 5.95 12.27 3.48
CA LEU A 62 6.81 11.27 4.12
C LEU A 62 8.20 11.20 3.48
N GLY A 63 9.20 10.76 4.22
CA GLY A 63 10.56 10.54 3.72
C GLY A 63 10.74 9.18 3.06
N VAL A 64 10.15 8.98 1.88
CA VAL A 64 10.27 7.73 1.10
C VAL A 64 9.85 6.51 1.93
N PRO A 65 8.54 6.34 2.22
CA PRO A 65 8.05 5.24 3.05
C PRO A 65 8.23 3.92 2.31
N ASP A 66 8.91 2.94 2.90
CA ASP A 66 9.23 1.66 2.26
C ASP A 66 8.31 0.51 2.70
N ALA A 67 7.77 0.57 3.91
CA ALA A 67 6.85 -0.43 4.44
C ALA A 67 5.76 0.18 5.33
N VAL A 68 4.58 -0.44 5.34
CA VAL A 68 3.51 -0.15 6.30
C VAL A 68 3.30 -1.35 7.22
N LYS A 69 3.17 -1.11 8.52
CA LYS A 69 2.80 -2.07 9.58
C LYS A 69 1.75 -1.44 10.49
N PHE A 70 1.04 -2.26 11.26
CA PHE A 70 0.11 -1.80 12.29
C PHE A 70 0.58 -2.25 13.66
N ASP A 71 0.53 -1.35 14.65
CA ASP A 71 0.73 -1.73 16.06
C ASP A 71 -0.59 -2.19 16.72
N ALA A 72 -0.50 -2.57 18.00
CA ALA A 72 -1.63 -3.10 18.75
C ALA A 72 -2.74 -2.07 19.03
N ASP A 73 -2.42 -0.78 18.98
CA ASP A 73 -3.38 0.31 19.17
C ASP A 73 -3.99 0.78 17.83
N GLY A 74 -3.53 0.20 16.71
CA GLY A 74 -4.04 0.47 15.38
C GLY A 74 -3.35 1.63 14.67
N PHE A 75 -2.20 2.11 15.16
CA PHE A 75 -1.40 3.11 14.45
C PHE A 75 -0.63 2.48 13.29
N ILE A 76 -0.44 3.26 12.24
CA ILE A 76 0.50 2.92 11.16
C ILE A 76 1.92 3.16 11.66
N VAL A 77 2.74 2.13 11.61
CA VAL A 77 4.18 2.18 11.82
C VAL A 77 4.86 1.98 10.46
N SER A 78 5.65 2.97 10.04
CA SER A 78 6.33 2.95 8.74
C SER A 78 7.82 3.17 8.93
N THR A 79 8.63 2.32 8.32
CA THR A 79 10.03 2.67 8.04
C THR A 79 10.07 3.71 6.91
N GLN A 80 11.13 4.52 6.90
CA GLN A 80 11.32 5.62 5.96
C GLN A 80 12.80 5.70 5.60
N VAL A 81 13.11 5.83 4.30
CA VAL A 81 14.51 5.89 3.83
C VAL A 81 15.16 7.24 4.19
N ALA A 82 14.35 8.29 4.37
CA ALA A 82 14.80 9.61 4.79
C ALA A 82 13.88 10.20 5.87
N SER A 83 14.28 11.30 6.48
CA SER A 83 13.36 12.16 7.24
C SER A 83 12.51 12.97 6.25
N GLY A 84 11.19 12.96 6.46
CA GLY A 84 10.22 13.80 5.75
C GLY A 84 10.33 15.27 6.12
#